data_AF-X1QV83-F1
#
_entry.id   AF-X1QV83-F1
#
_cell.length_a   1.000
_cell.length_b   1.000
_cell.length_c   1.000
_cell.angle_alpha   90.00
_cell.angle_beta   90.00
_cell.angle_gamma   90.00
#
_symmetry.space_group_name_H-M   'P 1'
#
loop_
_entity.id
_entity.type
_entity.pdbx_description
1 polymer ?
#
loop_
_entity_poly.entity_id
_entity_poly.type
_entity_poly.pdbx_seq_one_letter_code
_entity_poly.pdbx_strand_id
1 'polypeptide(L)'
;MSRTFSGREVVKALRRIGYVVDHQRGSHIFLHNLEKNISVVVPVHKELKKGTLNSILKKAGITIKDLNKLIWLMEDYFSSFDLPPLIVSLVKLESTERWPWEEVPGEFKALCGLT
;
A
#
# COMPACT_ATOMS: atom_id res chain seq x y z
N MET A 1 -24.59 -6.94 1.19
CA MET A 1 -24.25 -6.24 -0.07
C MET A 1 -23.01 -6.85 -0.68
N SER A 2 -22.99 -7.15 -1.99
CA SER A 2 -21.76 -7.60 -2.65
C SER A 2 -20.94 -6.40 -3.08
N ARG A 3 -19.96 -6.00 -2.25
CA ARG A 3 -18.94 -5.04 -2.65
C ARG A 3 -18.09 -5.65 -3.77
N THR A 4 -17.96 -4.93 -4.88
CA THR A 4 -17.02 -5.25 -5.95
C THR A 4 -15.66 -4.61 -5.64
N PHE A 5 -14.59 -5.27 -6.05
CA PHE A 5 -13.22 -4.78 -5.86
C PHE A 5 -12.52 -4.71 -7.20
N SER A 6 -11.76 -3.64 -7.42
CA SER A 6 -10.86 -3.51 -8.55
C SER A 6 -9.54 -4.25 -8.29
N GLY A 7 -8.86 -4.65 -9.37
CA GLY A 7 -7.54 -5.27 -9.24
C GLY A 7 -6.52 -4.35 -8.57
N ARG A 8 -6.64 -3.03 -8.77
CA ARG A 8 -5.75 -2.03 -8.16
C ARG A 8 -5.92 -1.96 -6.64
N GLU A 9 -7.15 -2.02 -6.14
CA GLU A 9 -7.43 -2.04 -4.70
C GLU A 9 -6.82 -3.28 -4.04
N VAL A 10 -6.96 -4.44 -4.69
CA VAL A 10 -6.38 -5.70 -4.19
C VAL A 10 -4.86 -5.63 -4.16
N VAL A 11 -4.23 -5.12 -5.22
CA VAL A 11 -2.77 -4.93 -5.25
C VAL A 11 -2.32 -4.00 -4.11
N LYS A 12 -3.04 -2.89 -3.89
CA LYS A 12 -2.72 -1.95 -2.81
C LYS A 12 -2.85 -2.58 -1.43
N ALA A 13 -3.89 -3.38 -1.20
CA ALA A 13 -4.07 -4.12 0.04
C ALA A 13 -2.97 -5.15 0.26
N LEU A 14 -2.62 -5.94 -0.76
CA LEU A 14 -1.55 -6.94 -0.67
C LEU A 14 -0.19 -6.29 -0.38
N ARG A 15 0.12 -5.15 -1.00
CA ARG A 15 1.36 -4.42 -0.71
C ARG A 15 1.50 -4.03 0.76
N ARG A 16 0.40 -3.70 1.44
CA ARG A 16 0.40 -3.38 2.87
C ARG A 16 0.70 -4.59 3.76
N ILE A 17 0.45 -5.80 3.26
CA ILE A 17 0.71 -7.06 3.97
C ILE A 17 2.14 -7.59 3.66
N GLY A 18 2.99 -6.77 3.03
CA GLY A 18 4.38 -7.15 2.71
C GLY A 18 4.55 -7.85 1.35
N TYR A 19 3.56 -7.78 0.45
CA TYR A 19 3.78 -8.19 -0.93
C TYR A 19 4.52 -7.10 -1.72
N VAL A 20 5.54 -7.48 -2.46
CA VAL A 20 6.31 -6.61 -3.36
C VAL A 20 5.88 -6.89 -4.80
N VAL A 21 5.82 -5.85 -5.62
CA VAL A 21 5.58 -6.00 -7.07
C VAL A 21 6.87 -6.45 -7.72
N ASP A 22 6.83 -7.61 -8.36
CA ASP A 22 7.99 -8.18 -9.06
C ASP A 22 8.05 -7.64 -10.50
N HIS A 23 7.04 -7.96 -11.30
CA HIS A 23 6.87 -7.42 -12.64
C HIS A 23 5.40 -7.41 -13.08
N GLN A 24 5.11 -6.75 -14.19
CA GLN A 24 3.79 -6.73 -14.81
C GLN A 24 3.89 -7.24 -16.25
N ARG A 25 2.97 -8.14 -16.64
CA ARG A 25 2.78 -8.54 -18.04
C ARG A 25 1.35 -8.24 -18.47
N GLY A 26 1.20 -7.22 -19.31
CA GLY A 26 -0.11 -6.73 -19.76
C GLY A 26 -0.98 -6.33 -18.57
N SER A 27 -2.18 -6.91 -18.46
CA SER A 27 -3.09 -6.65 -17.34
C SER A 27 -2.79 -7.47 -16.08
N HIS A 28 -1.75 -8.30 -16.04
CA HIS A 28 -1.44 -9.13 -14.87
C HIS A 28 -0.22 -8.60 -14.11
N ILE A 29 -0.39 -8.30 -12.83
CA ILE A 29 0.69 -7.92 -11.92
C ILE A 29 1.12 -9.14 -11.11
N PHE A 30 2.42 -9.41 -11.11
CA PHE A 30 3.05 -10.43 -10.29
C PHE A 30 3.49 -9.80 -8.97
N LEU A 31 3.00 -10.37 -7.88
CA LEU A 31 3.33 -9.97 -6.52
C LEU A 31 4.06 -11.13 -5.84
N HIS A 32 5.12 -10.81 -5.11
CA HIS A 32 5.88 -11.78 -4.33
C HIS A 32 6.00 -11.32 -2.88
N ASN A 33 5.71 -12.20 -1.94
CA ASN A 33 5.96 -11.96 -0.52
C ASN A 33 7.25 -12.67 -0.14
N LEU A 34 8.28 -11.89 0.19
CA LEU A 34 9.62 -12.40 0.53
C LEU A 34 9.64 -13.18 1.84
N GLU A 35 8.82 -12.79 2.82
CA GLU A 35 8.77 -13.43 4.14
C GLU A 35 8.11 -14.81 4.09
N LYS A 36 7.01 -14.92 3.34
CA LYS A 36 6.24 -16.15 3.18
C LYS A 36 6.72 -17.00 1.99
N ASN A 37 7.55 -16.44 1.12
CA ASN A 37 7.99 -17.01 -0.15
C ASN A 37 6.80 -17.43 -1.05
N ILE A 38 5.74 -16.61 -1.09
CA ILE A 38 4.51 -16.88 -1.86
C ILE A 38 4.37 -15.86 -3.00
N SER A 39 4.14 -16.36 -4.21
CA SER A 39 3.84 -15.53 -5.38
C SER A 39 2.35 -15.56 -5.74
N VAL A 40 1.80 -14.39 -6.05
CA VAL A 40 0.39 -14.18 -6.38
C VAL A 40 0.29 -13.35 -7.65
N VAL A 41 -0.62 -13.72 -8.55
CA VAL A 41 -0.88 -12.97 -9.78
C VAL A 41 -2.24 -12.29 -9.66
N VAL A 42 -2.27 -10.99 -9.89
CA VAL A 42 -3.51 -10.18 -9.80
C VAL A 42 -3.82 -9.55 -11.16
N PRO A 43 -4.98 -9.85 -11.77
CA PRO A 43 -5.45 -9.15 -12.96
C PRO A 43 -5.95 -7.75 -12.60
N VAL A 44 -5.48 -6.73 -13.32
CA VAL A 44 -5.76 -5.31 -13.10
C VAL A 44 -6.98 -4.90 -13.92
N HIS A 45 -8.15 -5.41 -13.54
CA HIS A 45 -9.42 -5.07 -14.15
C HIS A 45 -10.20 -4.10 -13.24
N LYS A 46 -11.16 -3.35 -13.82
CA LYS A 46 -12.05 -2.45 -13.06
C LYS A 46 -12.84 -3.20 -12.00
N GLU A 47 -13.29 -4.41 -12.33
CA GLU A 47 -14.01 -5.29 -11.42
C GLU A 47 -13.45 -6.71 -11.50
N LEU A 48 -13.18 -7.30 -10.33
CA LEU A 48 -12.80 -8.69 -10.21
C LEU A 48 -14.02 -9.58 -9.92
N LYS A 49 -14.11 -10.69 -10.66
CA LYS A 49 -15.08 -11.74 -10.37
C LYS A 49 -14.82 -12.31 -8.97
N LYS A 50 -15.89 -12.62 -8.24
CA LYS A 50 -15.82 -13.20 -6.87
C LYS A 50 -14.93 -14.44 -6.79
N GLY A 51 -14.98 -15.31 -7.80
CA GLY A 51 -14.15 -16.51 -7.87
C GLY A 51 -12.65 -16.18 -7.95
N THR A 52 -12.27 -15.27 -8.84
CA THR A 52 -10.87 -14.82 -9.00
C THR A 52 -10.36 -14.17 -7.72
N LEU A 53 -11.16 -13.29 -7.11
CA LEU A 53 -10.82 -12.66 -5.85
C LEU A 53 -10.59 -13.70 -4.75
N ASN A 54 -11.51 -14.66 -4.59
CA ASN A 54 -11.39 -15.69 -3.57
C ASN A 54 -10.14 -16.56 -3.74
N SER A 55 -9.78 -16.90 -4.98
CA SER A 55 -8.53 -17.63 -5.27
C SER A 55 -7.29 -16.83 -4.87
N ILE A 56 -7.28 -15.52 -5.10
CA ILE A 56 -6.19 -14.62 -4.69
C ILE A 56 -6.11 -14.54 -3.17
N LEU A 57 -7.24 -14.32 -2.49
CA LEU A 57 -7.32 -14.20 -1.04
C LEU A 57 -6.88 -15.49 -0.34
N LYS A 58 -7.28 -16.66 -0.85
CA LYS A 58 -6.83 -17.97 -0.35
C LYS A 58 -5.32 -18.14 -0.46
N LYS A 59 -4.72 -17.77 -1.60
CA LYS A 59 -3.27 -17.83 -1.78
C LYS A 59 -2.53 -16.87 -0.84
N ALA A 60 -3.10 -15.69 -0.61
CA ALA A 60 -2.54 -14.69 0.28
C ALA A 60 -2.80 -14.96 1.77
N GLY A 61 -3.67 -15.93 2.09
CA GLY A 61 -4.02 -16.27 3.47
C GLY A 61 -4.79 -15.16 4.19
N ILE A 62 -5.61 -14.38 3.47
CA ILE A 62 -6.36 -13.25 4.03
C ILE A 62 -7.86 -13.42 3.80
N THR A 63 -8.68 -12.85 4.69
CA THR A 63 -10.14 -12.89 4.54
C THR A 63 -10.66 -11.66 3.80
N ILE A 64 -11.91 -11.72 3.33
CA ILE A 64 -12.60 -10.56 2.74
C ILE A 64 -12.76 -9.42 3.77
N LYS A 65 -12.86 -9.74 5.06
CA LYS A 65 -12.91 -8.73 6.13
C LYS A 65 -11.58 -7.99 6.25
N ASP A 66 -10.47 -8.71 6.21
CA ASP A 66 -9.13 -8.12 6.26
C ASP A 66 -8.86 -7.27 5.03
N LEU A 67 -9.26 -7.75 3.84
CA LEU A 67 -9.17 -6.98 2.60
C LEU A 67 -9.92 -5.65 2.73
N ASN A 68 -11.17 -5.68 3.21
CA ASN A 68 -11.95 -4.47 3.45
C ASN A 68 -11.20 -3.55 4.41
N LYS A 69 -10.78 -4.05 5.58
CA LYS A 69 -10.05 -3.25 6.57
C LYS A 69 -8.83 -2.57 5.95
N LEU A 70 -8.03 -3.29 5.17
CA LEU A 70 -6.84 -2.75 4.51
C LEU A 70 -7.14 -1.68 3.46
N ILE A 71 -8.31 -1.73 2.82
CA ILE A 71 -8.76 -0.71 1.88
C ILE A 71 -9.31 0.51 2.66
N TRP A 72 -10.17 0.29 3.66
CA TRP A 72 -10.81 1.33 4.46
C TRP A 72 -9.86 2.11 5.38
N LEU A 73 -8.77 1.48 5.85
CA LEU A 73 -7.69 2.18 6.57
C LEU A 73 -7.05 3.33 5.76
N MET A 74 -7.36 3.44 4.46
CA MET A 74 -6.99 4.57 3.63
C MET A 74 -7.97 5.77 3.74
N GLU A 75 -9.26 5.53 3.97
CA GLU A 75 -10.27 6.59 4.10
C GLU A 75 -10.24 7.19 5.52
N ASP A 76 -10.09 6.36 6.56
CA ASP A 76 -10.09 6.84 7.94
C ASP A 76 -8.84 7.67 8.29
N TYR A 77 -7.69 7.35 7.70
CA TYR A 77 -6.43 8.09 7.92
C TYR A 77 -6.45 9.48 7.25
N PHE A 78 -7.30 9.67 6.23
CA PHE A 78 -7.46 10.96 5.54
C PHE A 78 -8.66 11.76 6.07
N SER A 79 -9.66 11.10 6.67
CA SER A 79 -10.84 11.76 7.23
C SER A 79 -10.69 12.15 8.70
N SER A 80 -9.84 11.47 9.47
CA SER A 80 -9.64 11.78 10.90
C SER A 80 -8.56 12.83 11.13
N PHE A 81 -7.90 13.26 10.05
CA PHE A 81 -6.84 14.23 10.08
C PHE A 81 -7.21 15.33 9.07
N ASP A 82 -7.62 16.48 9.58
CA ASP A 82 -7.26 17.76 8.96
C ASP A 82 -5.73 17.82 8.88
N LEU A 83 -5.13 17.08 7.94
CA LEU A 83 -3.69 17.09 7.71
C LEU A 83 -3.36 18.39 6.98
N PRO A 84 -2.61 19.33 7.59
CA PRO A 84 -2.07 20.45 6.83
C PRO A 84 -1.24 19.91 5.66
N PRO A 85 -1.19 20.63 4.52
CA PRO A 85 -0.69 20.18 3.21
C PRO A 85 0.80 19.76 3.14
N LEU A 86 1.47 19.51 4.27
CA LEU A 86 2.91 19.22 4.35
C LEU A 86 3.27 17.73 4.34
N ILE A 87 2.34 16.80 4.59
CA ILE A 87 2.67 15.36 4.69
C ILE A 87 2.53 14.61 3.35
N VAL A 88 1.84 15.16 2.34
CA VAL A 88 1.83 14.58 0.99
C VAL A 88 3.20 14.70 0.31
N SER A 89 4.03 15.66 0.75
CA SER A 89 5.39 15.87 0.26
C SER A 89 6.40 14.82 0.75
N LEU A 90 6.17 14.21 1.93
CA LEU A 90 7.13 13.31 2.57
C LEU A 90 7.19 11.90 1.97
N VAL A 91 6.08 11.40 1.41
CA VAL A 91 6.05 10.06 0.76
C VAL A 91 6.60 10.10 -0.68
N LYS A 92 6.91 11.30 -1.21
CA LYS A 92 7.59 11.48 -2.51
C LYS A 92 9.11 11.53 -2.41
N LEU A 93 9.69 11.49 -1.20
CA LEU A 93 11.12 11.73 -0.94
C LEU A 93 11.90 10.46 -0.56
N GLU A 94 11.64 9.35 -1.25
CA GLU A 94 12.63 8.25 -1.37
C GLU A 94 13.33 8.25 -2.74
N SER A 95 13.42 9.41 -3.38
CA SER A 95 14.33 9.60 -4.50
C SER A 95 14.96 10.97 -4.40
N THR A 96 16.24 10.97 -4.03
CA THR A 96 17.26 11.98 -4.36
C THR A 96 16.86 13.44 -4.15
N GLU A 97 17.22 14.02 -3.01
CA GLU A 97 18.17 15.15 -2.92
C GLU A 97 18.18 15.78 -1.51
N ARG A 98 19.32 16.39 -1.22
CA ARG A 98 19.81 16.91 0.06
C ARG A 98 18.85 17.92 0.69
N TRP A 99 18.25 17.59 1.84
CA TRP A 99 17.54 18.59 2.65
C TRP A 99 18.55 19.60 3.21
N PRO A 100 18.31 20.92 3.18
CA PRO A 100 19.16 21.90 3.85
C PRO A 100 18.91 21.88 5.37
N TRP A 101 19.97 21.69 6.17
CA TRP A 101 19.87 21.52 7.64
C TRP A 101 19.29 22.73 8.37
N GLU A 102 19.22 23.89 7.71
CA GLU A 102 18.68 25.13 8.24
C GLU A 102 17.15 25.09 8.37
N GLU A 103 16.46 24.28 7.57
CA GLU A 103 14.99 24.22 7.50
C GLU A 103 14.35 23.10 8.34
N VAL A 104 15.15 22.30 9.05
CA VAL A 104 14.62 21.24 9.92
C VAL A 104 14.07 21.86 11.20
N PRO A 105 12.79 21.63 11.57
CA PRO A 105 12.23 22.07 12.85
C PRO A 105 13.10 21.58 14.02
N GLY A 106 13.36 22.45 15.00
CA GLY A 106 14.33 22.20 16.07
C GLY A 106 14.06 20.92 16.88
N GLU A 107 12.79 20.54 17.01
CA GLU A 107 12.35 19.31 17.66
C GLU A 107 12.82 18.02 16.95
N PHE A 108 13.02 18.06 15.64
CA PHE A 108 13.56 16.93 14.87
C PHE A 108 15.09 16.88 14.89
N LYS A 109 15.77 18.02 15.03
CA LYS A 109 17.24 18.05 15.20
C LYS A 109 17.69 17.28 16.45
N ALA A 110 16.91 17.35 17.52
CA ALA A 110 17.21 16.66 18.77
C ALA A 110 17.14 15.12 18.67
N LEU A 111 16.31 14.58 17.77
CA LEU A 111 16.13 13.12 17.61
C LEU A 111 17.26 12.45 16.81
N CYS A 112 17.95 13.20 15.95
CA CYS A 112 19.03 12.67 15.12
C CYS A 112 20.42 12.68 15.79
N GLY A 113 20.52 13.03 17.08
CA GLY A 113 21.71 12.76 17.89
C GLY A 113 22.98 13.53 17.49
N LEU A 114 22.83 14.76 16.97
CA LEU A 114 23.94 15.68 16.74
C LEU A 114 23.67 16.97 17.52
N THR A 115 24.40 17.17 18.62
CA THR A 115 24.61 18.50 19.22
C THR A 115 25.41 19.39 18.29
#